data_AF-A0A7C4LKI4-F1
#
_entry.id   AF-A0A7C4LKI4-F1
#
_cell.length_a   1.000
_cell.length_b   1.000
_cell.length_c   1.000
_cell.angle_alpha   90.00
_cell.angle_beta   90.00
_cell.angle_gamma   90.00
#
_symmetry.space_group_name_H-M   'P 1'
#
loop_
_entity.id
_entity.type
_entity.pdbx_description
1 polymer ?
#
loop_
_entity_poly.entity_id
_entity_poly.type
_entity_poly.pdbx_seq_one_letter_code
_entity_poly.pdbx_strand_id
1 'polypeptide(L)'
;MGDVVVTVIDFDLKATSGGGLPWFVGHECRAGFINLVSRLDPDLGKVFHEGVGGRSVFSLKPLRFVSGFNLVFPEESFRRFPVDGNVVFEPGARALMSVTIFNEELAGKLLSKLFSNVQSLSLVVKNLRV
;
A
#
# COMPACT_ATOMS: atom_id res chain seq x y z
N MET A 1 29.17 6.14 -9.53
CA MET A 1 27.77 6.11 -9.08
C MET A 1 27.39 4.64 -9.02
N GLY A 2 27.11 4.11 -7.82
CA GLY A 2 26.73 2.71 -7.66
C GLY A 2 25.27 2.50 -8.02
N ASP A 3 24.94 1.33 -8.57
CA ASP A 3 23.57 0.93 -8.91
C ASP A 3 22.63 1.12 -7.72
N VAL A 4 21.48 1.78 -7.91
CA VAL A 4 20.45 1.88 -6.88
C VAL A 4 19.45 0.74 -7.12
N VAL A 5 19.38 -0.19 -6.18
CA VAL A 5 18.37 -1.26 -6.20
C VAL A 5 17.08 -0.74 -5.57
N VAL A 6 16.01 -0.77 -6.35
CA VAL A 6 14.66 -0.42 -5.90
C VAL A 6 13.82 -1.69 -5.89
N THR A 7 13.17 -1.96 -4.76
CA THR A 7 12.26 -3.12 -4.64
C THR A 7 10.82 -2.64 -4.75
N VAL A 8 10.05 -3.21 -5.69
CA VAL A 8 8.60 -2.99 -5.80
C VAL A 8 7.88 -4.23 -5.28
N ILE A 9 6.93 -4.02 -4.37
CA ILE A 9 6.05 -5.06 -3.82
C ILE A 9 4.62 -4.72 -4.21
N ASP A 10 4.00 -5.57 -5.03
CA ASP A 10 2.59 -5.51 -5.36
C ASP A 10 1.81 -6.47 -4.43
N PHE A 11 0.94 -5.92 -3.61
CA PHE A 11 0.03 -6.64 -2.71
C PHE A 11 -1.32 -6.83 -3.38
N ASP A 12 -1.78 -8.07 -3.42
CA ASP A 12 -3.15 -8.42 -3.80
C ASP A 12 -4.00 -8.63 -2.54
N LEU A 13 -4.87 -7.66 -2.28
CA LEU A 13 -5.67 -7.58 -1.06
C LEU A 13 -7.09 -8.08 -1.34
N LYS A 14 -7.60 -8.91 -0.43
CA LYS A 14 -9.00 -9.35 -0.41
C LYS A 14 -9.66 -8.84 0.86
N ALA A 15 -10.77 -8.12 0.71
CA ALA A 15 -11.56 -7.64 1.83
C ALA A 15 -12.18 -8.82 2.60
N THR A 16 -12.00 -8.85 3.92
CA THR A 16 -12.60 -9.86 4.81
C THR A 16 -14.03 -9.52 5.22
N SER A 17 -14.41 -8.25 5.10
CA SER A 17 -15.74 -7.70 5.37
C SER A 17 -16.05 -6.58 4.37
N GLY A 18 -17.32 -6.19 4.28
CA GLY A 18 -17.70 -4.98 3.55
C GLY A 18 -17.32 -3.71 4.33
N GLY A 19 -17.33 -2.58 3.63
CA GLY A 19 -17.00 -1.30 4.25
C GLY A 19 -17.03 -0.13 3.28
N GLY A 20 -16.69 1.04 3.80
CA GLY A 20 -16.54 2.28 3.04
C GLY A 20 -15.17 2.90 3.32
N LEU A 21 -14.54 3.44 2.29
CA LEU A 21 -13.31 4.20 2.38
C LEU A 21 -13.42 5.46 1.52
N PRO A 22 -12.78 6.58 1.90
CA PRO A 22 -12.70 7.73 1.02
C PRO A 22 -11.98 7.32 -0.28
N TRP A 23 -12.38 7.91 -1.41
CA TRP A 23 -11.71 7.70 -2.69
C TRP A 23 -10.27 8.19 -2.60
N PHE A 24 -9.33 7.29 -2.81
CA PHE A 24 -7.93 7.54 -2.51
C PHE A 24 -7.23 8.29 -3.64
N VAL A 25 -6.53 9.37 -3.29
CA VAL A 25 -5.49 10.01 -4.13
C VAL A 25 -4.07 9.61 -3.73
N GLY A 26 -3.89 8.86 -2.64
CA GLY A 26 -2.65 8.12 -2.33
C GLY A 26 -2.07 8.30 -0.91
N HIS A 27 -2.47 9.32 -0.17
CA HIS A 27 -1.86 9.64 1.14
C HIS A 27 -2.35 8.73 2.28
N GLU A 28 -3.60 8.31 2.25
CA GLU A 28 -4.26 7.54 3.31
C GLU A 28 -3.73 6.10 3.37
N CYS A 29 -3.36 5.55 2.21
CA CYS A 29 -2.78 4.21 2.09
C CYS A 29 -1.40 4.12 2.77
N ARG A 30 -0.70 5.25 2.96
CA ARG A 30 0.59 5.30 3.66
C ARG A 30 0.45 4.84 5.11
N ALA A 31 -0.55 5.34 5.83
CA ALA A 31 -0.78 4.99 7.22
C ALA A 31 -1.15 3.51 7.37
N GLY A 32 -1.99 3.00 6.46
CA GLY A 32 -2.35 1.57 6.40
C GLY A 32 -1.13 0.67 6.19
N PHE A 33 -0.25 1.03 5.25
CA PHE A 33 0.99 0.28 5.01
C PHE A 33 1.94 0.33 6.21
N ILE A 34 2.17 1.49 6.82
CA ILE A 34 3.03 1.60 8.01
C ILE A 34 2.48 0.75 9.16
N ASN A 35 1.16 0.78 9.39
CA ASN A 35 0.54 -0.06 10.41
C ASN A 35 0.75 -1.56 10.14
N LEU A 36 0.65 -2.00 8.87
CA LEU A 36 1.00 -3.37 8.48
C LEU A 36 2.45 -3.70 8.88
N VAL A 37 3.40 -2.84 8.51
CA VAL A 37 4.82 -3.05 8.83
C VAL A 37 5.04 -3.08 10.34
N SER A 38 4.45 -2.14 11.09
CA SER A 38 4.56 -2.08 12.55
C SER A 38 4.00 -3.31 13.26
N ARG A 39 2.95 -3.95 12.71
CA ARG A 39 2.40 -5.20 13.25
C ARG A 39 3.33 -6.40 13.01
N LEU A 40 4.09 -6.38 11.92
CA LEU A 40 5.08 -7.42 11.60
C LEU A 40 6.37 -7.23 12.40
N ASP A 41 6.80 -5.98 12.56
CA ASP A 41 8.01 -5.58 13.25
C ASP A 41 7.91 -4.07 13.65
N PRO A 42 7.73 -3.75 14.94
CA PRO A 42 7.56 -2.37 15.40
C PRO A 42 8.74 -1.45 15.08
N ASP A 43 9.97 -1.97 15.16
CA ASP A 43 11.18 -1.19 14.88
C ASP A 43 11.28 -0.88 13.38
N LEU A 44 10.95 -1.86 12.54
CA LEU A 44 10.85 -1.64 11.10
C LEU A 44 9.75 -0.61 10.78
N GLY A 45 8.60 -0.72 11.44
CA GLY A 45 7.50 0.24 11.30
C GLY A 45 7.91 1.67 11.63
N LYS A 46 8.71 1.86 12.69
CA LYS A 46 9.30 3.15 13.06
C LYS A 46 10.21 3.70 11.96
N VAL A 47 11.11 2.89 11.41
CA VAL A 47 12.01 3.30 10.31
C VAL A 47 11.21 3.70 9.06
N PHE A 48 10.16 2.95 8.70
CA PHE A 48 9.29 3.30 7.58
C PHE A 48 8.49 4.59 7.84
N HIS A 49 8.12 4.85 9.10
CA HIS A 49 7.42 6.07 9.48
C HIS A 49 8.31 7.30 9.41
N GLU A 50 9.46 7.26 10.08
CA GLU A 50 10.41 8.37 10.28
C GLU A 50 11.33 8.60 9.07
N GLY A 51 11.61 7.55 8.30
CA GLY A 51 12.57 7.57 7.20
C GLY A 51 14.03 7.49 7.68
N VAL A 52 14.96 7.66 6.74
CA VAL A 52 16.41 7.63 7.01
C VAL A 52 17.00 8.98 6.60
N GLY A 53 17.63 9.68 7.55
CA GLY A 53 18.16 11.02 7.30
C GLY A 53 17.09 12.04 6.92
N GLY A 54 15.86 11.88 7.43
CA GLY A 54 14.71 12.74 7.12
C GLY A 54 14.09 12.49 5.73
N ARG A 55 14.51 11.44 5.02
CA ARG A 55 13.95 11.07 3.71
C ARG A 55 13.10 9.81 3.82
N SER A 56 11.96 9.81 3.12
CA SER A 56 11.12 8.61 3.03
C SER A 56 11.89 7.47 2.37
N VAL A 57 11.78 6.28 2.94
CA VAL A 57 12.41 5.04 2.43
C VAL A 57 11.54 4.30 1.42
N PHE A 58 10.31 4.78 1.21
CA PHE A 58 9.37 4.19 0.27
C PHE A 58 8.45 5.22 -0.38
N SER A 59 7.84 4.83 -1.49
CA SER A 59 6.66 5.47 -2.08
C SER A 59 5.57 4.42 -2.31
N LEU A 60 4.34 4.89 -2.41
CA LEU A 60 3.17 4.03 -2.54
C LEU A 60 2.24 4.62 -3.60
N LYS A 61 1.71 3.77 -4.48
CA LYS A 61 0.66 4.15 -5.43
C LYS A 61 -0.72 4.09 -4.75
N PRO A 62 -1.69 4.93 -5.17
CA PRO A 62 -3.05 4.85 -4.65
C PRO A 62 -3.61 3.42 -4.71
N LEU A 63 -4.36 3.03 -3.67
CA LEU A 63 -5.02 1.73 -3.63
C LEU A 63 -6.01 1.62 -4.79
N ARG A 64 -5.87 0.56 -5.59
CA ARG A 64 -6.70 0.35 -6.78
C ARG A 64 -7.63 -0.83 -6.56
N PHE A 65 -8.93 -0.59 -6.46
CA PHE A 65 -9.91 -1.67 -6.47
C PHE A 65 -10.05 -2.29 -7.86
N VAL A 66 -10.17 -3.61 -7.91
CA VAL A 66 -10.27 -4.42 -9.13
C VAL A 66 -11.65 -5.06 -9.27
N SER A 67 -12.29 -5.44 -8.17
CA SER A 67 -13.63 -6.03 -8.16
C SER A 67 -14.33 -5.88 -6.81
N GLY A 68 -15.66 -6.03 -6.80
CA GLY A 68 -16.48 -6.01 -5.58
C GLY A 68 -16.58 -4.63 -4.91
N PHE A 69 -16.58 -3.55 -5.71
CA PHE A 69 -16.68 -2.20 -5.21
C PHE A 69 -17.57 -1.32 -6.10
N ASN A 70 -18.11 -0.26 -5.51
CA ASN A 70 -18.82 0.81 -6.19
C ASN A 70 -18.22 2.15 -5.79
N LEU A 71 -18.26 3.10 -6.72
CA LEU A 71 -17.92 4.48 -6.46
C LEU A 71 -19.19 5.27 -6.20
N VAL A 72 -19.23 5.93 -5.05
CA VAL A 72 -20.33 6.77 -4.62
C VAL A 72 -19.83 8.20 -4.64
N PHE A 73 -20.34 8.99 -5.57
CA PHE A 73 -20.05 10.41 -5.67
C PHE A 73 -21.28 11.20 -5.22
N PRO A 74 -21.12 12.29 -4.44
CA PRO A 74 -22.19 13.26 -4.26
C PRO A 74 -22.68 13.76 -5.62
N GLU A 75 -24.00 13.98 -5.79
CA GLU A 75 -24.60 14.40 -7.08
C GLU A 75 -23.96 15.68 -7.67
N GLU A 76 -23.39 16.53 -6.83
CA GLU A 76 -22.74 17.79 -7.24
C GLU A 76 -21.26 17.62 -7.65
N SER A 77 -20.63 16.49 -7.30
CA SER A 77 -19.19 16.25 -7.49
C SER A 77 -18.81 15.82 -8.91
N PHE A 78 -19.78 15.56 -9.79
CA PHE A 78 -19.50 15.22 -11.20
C PHE A 78 -18.87 16.39 -12.00
N ARG A 79 -18.86 17.61 -11.46
CA ARG A 79 -18.37 18.82 -12.17
C ARG A 79 -17.00 19.32 -11.74
N ARG A 80 -16.46 18.88 -10.61
CA ARG A 80 -15.14 19.29 -10.11
C ARG A 80 -14.51 18.11 -9.39
N PHE A 81 -13.31 17.72 -9.83
CA PHE A 81 -12.38 16.72 -9.28
C PHE A 81 -12.95 15.73 -8.25
N PRO A 82 -12.87 14.40 -8.49
CA PRO A 82 -13.53 13.36 -7.68
C PRO A 82 -12.84 13.13 -6.33
N VAL A 83 -12.49 14.18 -5.59
CA VAL A 83 -11.80 14.11 -4.29
C VAL A 83 -12.78 13.78 -3.15
N ASP A 84 -14.08 14.02 -3.36
CA ASP A 84 -15.14 13.78 -2.38
C ASP A 84 -15.89 12.46 -2.61
N GLY A 85 -15.38 11.61 -3.51
CA GLY A 85 -15.94 10.28 -3.74
C GLY A 85 -15.68 9.34 -2.57
N ASN A 86 -16.55 8.36 -2.39
CA ASN A 86 -16.31 7.24 -1.50
C ASN A 86 -16.29 5.93 -2.30
N VAL A 87 -15.42 5.01 -1.89
CA VAL A 87 -15.45 3.62 -2.31
C VAL A 87 -16.29 2.85 -1.30
N VAL A 88 -17.34 2.19 -1.76
CA VAL A 88 -18.05 1.17 -0.98
C VAL A 88 -17.68 -0.18 -1.54
N PHE A 89 -17.28 -1.11 -0.69
CA PHE A 89 -16.85 -2.44 -1.11
C PHE A 89 -17.53 -3.54 -0.28
N GLU A 90 -17.68 -4.71 -0.89
CA GLU A 90 -18.31 -5.87 -0.29
C GLU A 90 -17.28 -6.86 0.29
N PRO A 91 -17.69 -7.80 1.16
CA PRO A 91 -16.81 -8.90 1.56
C PRO A 91 -16.29 -9.64 0.33
N GLY A 92 -14.98 -9.85 0.25
CA GLY A 92 -14.33 -10.49 -0.89
C GLY A 92 -13.90 -9.55 -2.01
N ALA A 93 -14.20 -8.26 -1.92
CA ALA A 93 -13.67 -7.24 -2.84
C ALA A 93 -12.15 -7.35 -2.97
N ARG A 94 -11.63 -7.09 -4.18
CA ARG A 94 -10.20 -7.19 -4.50
C ARG A 94 -9.61 -5.82 -4.75
N ALA A 95 -8.45 -5.55 -4.17
CA ALA A 95 -7.70 -4.33 -4.38
C ALA A 95 -6.20 -4.61 -4.51
N LEU A 96 -5.51 -3.77 -5.28
CA LEU A 96 -4.08 -3.83 -5.50
C LEU A 96 -3.42 -2.62 -4.84
N MET A 97 -2.37 -2.89 -4.07
CA MET A 97 -1.50 -1.87 -3.48
C MET A 97 -0.08 -2.10 -3.95
N SER A 98 0.56 -1.07 -4.51
CA SER A 98 1.93 -1.16 -5.03
C SER A 98 2.84 -0.25 -4.22
N VAL A 99 3.90 -0.82 -3.65
CA VAL A 99 4.84 -0.14 -2.76
C VAL A 99 6.24 -0.25 -3.34
N THR A 100 6.91 0.88 -3.49
CA THR A 100 8.28 0.97 -3.98
C THR A 100 9.18 1.34 -2.81
N ILE A 101 10.18 0.52 -2.52
CA ILE A 101 11.12 0.68 -1.41
C ILE A 101 12.50 1.01 -1.99
N PHE A 102 13.07 2.11 -1.52
CA PHE A 102 14.32 2.69 -2.03
C PHE A 102 15.56 2.22 -1.25
N ASN A 103 15.39 1.24 -0.36
CA ASN A 103 16.44 0.68 0.47
C ASN A 103 16.32 -0.85 0.47
N GLU A 104 17.30 -1.50 -0.14
CA GLU A 104 17.33 -2.96 -0.32
C GLU A 104 17.35 -3.72 1.00
N GLU A 105 18.08 -3.24 2.00
CA GLU A 105 18.15 -3.88 3.32
C GLU A 105 16.79 -3.87 4.02
N LEU A 106 16.10 -2.73 3.98
CA LEU A 106 14.75 -2.60 4.55
C LEU A 106 13.73 -3.44 3.77
N ALA A 107 13.87 -3.52 2.44
CA ALA A 107 13.03 -4.38 1.62
C ALA A 107 13.23 -5.86 1.98
N GLY A 108 14.47 -6.32 2.11
CA GLY A 108 14.81 -7.68 2.53
C GLY A 108 14.26 -8.03 3.91
N LYS A 109 14.42 -7.13 4.88
CA LYS A 109 13.83 -7.26 6.22
C LYS A 109 12.31 -7.40 6.14
N LEU A 110 11.62 -6.51 5.42
CA LEU A 110 10.17 -6.57 5.28
C LEU A 110 9.70 -7.88 4.63
N LEU A 111 10.33 -8.30 3.52
CA LEU A 111 9.98 -9.53 2.81
C LEU A 111 10.15 -10.76 3.70
N SER A 112 11.25 -10.84 4.45
CA SER A 112 11.46 -11.96 5.40
C SER A 112 10.33 -12.06 6.43
N LYS A 113 9.83 -10.92 6.94
CA LYS A 113 8.72 -10.89 7.90
C LYS A 113 7.38 -11.24 7.26
N LEU A 114 7.13 -10.76 6.03
CA LEU A 114 5.91 -11.07 5.28
C LEU A 114 5.81 -12.57 4.98
N PHE A 115 6.87 -13.18 4.45
CA PHE A 115 6.89 -14.61 4.15
C PHE A 115 6.80 -15.50 5.39
N SER A 116 7.30 -15.03 6.54
CA SER A 116 7.24 -15.80 7.79
C SER A 116 5.88 -15.72 8.50
N ASN A 117 5.13 -14.63 8.33
CA ASN A 117 3.92 -14.38 9.12
C ASN A 117 2.61 -14.47 8.33
N VAL A 118 2.64 -14.41 7.00
CA VAL A 118 1.39 -14.28 6.22
C VAL A 118 1.15 -15.49 5.33
N GLN A 119 0.27 -16.38 5.79
CA GLN A 119 -0.08 -17.64 5.12
C GLN A 119 -0.91 -17.47 3.83
N SER A 120 -1.48 -16.28 3.55
CA SER A 120 -2.43 -16.08 2.45
C SER A 120 -2.27 -14.76 1.67
N LEU A 121 -1.08 -14.15 1.68
CA LEU A 121 -0.80 -12.98 0.84
C LEU A 121 -0.28 -13.45 -0.53
N SER A 122 -1.00 -13.09 -1.60
CA SER A 122 -0.44 -13.15 -2.95
C SER A 122 0.41 -11.89 -3.18
N LEU A 123 1.73 -12.08 -3.20
CA LEU A 123 2.71 -11.00 -3.38
C LEU A 123 3.43 -11.17 -4.72
N VAL A 124 3.55 -10.08 -5.47
CA VAL A 124 4.45 -10.01 -6.63
C VAL A 124 5.58 -9.04 -6.28
N VAL A 125 6.82 -9.56 -6.24
CA VAL A 125 8.02 -8.78 -5.93
C VAL A 125 8.82 -8.55 -7.21
N LYS A 126 9.19 -7.30 -7.48
CA LYS A 126 10.00 -6.90 -8.64
C LYS A 126 11.20 -6.09 -8.15
N ASN A 127 12.41 -6.55 -8.46
CA ASN A 127 13.63 -5.80 -8.19
C ASN A 127 14.04 -5.06 -9.47
N LEU A 128 14.20 -3.74 -9.36
CA LEU A 128 14.61 -2.86 -10.45
C LEU A 128 15.98 -2.29 -10.12
N ARG A 129 16.89 -2.31 -11.10
CA ARG A 129 18.17 -1.61 -11.03
C ARG A 129 18.02 -0.29 -11.77
N VAL A 130 18.33 0.83 -11.10
CA VAL A 130 18.22 2.19 -11.63
C VAL A 130 19.55 2.91 -11.49
#